data_AF-A0A2D5TJ80-F1
#
_entry.id   AF-A0A2D5TJ80-F1
#
_cell.length_a   1.000
_cell.length_b   1.000
_cell.length_c   1.000
_cell.angle_alpha   90.00
_cell.angle_beta   90.00
_cell.angle_gamma   90.00
#
_symmetry.space_group_name_H-M   'P 1'
#
loop_
_entity.id
_entity.type
_entity.pdbx_description
1 polymer ?
#
loop_
_entity_poly.entity_id
_entity_poly.type
_entity_poly.pdbx_seq_one_letter_code
_entity_poly.pdbx_strand_id
1 'polypeptide(L)'
;MKKKIHVNQHHIKANNKGDSLPVLTVKTYKGNSKANEAWIKCDCCGNIAGILKYSPDKPLSCGAKVWLETDEKVFLPEMDEWV
;
A
#
# COMPACT_ATOMS: atom_id res chain seq x y z
N MET A 1 -18.28 1.58 -1.25
CA MET A 1 -17.63 2.91 -1.36
C MET A 1 -16.14 2.72 -1.64
N LYS A 2 -15.57 3.46 -2.60
CA LYS A 2 -14.14 3.37 -2.92
C LYS A 2 -13.28 4.10 -1.88
N LYS A 3 -12.23 3.45 -1.38
CA LYS A 3 -11.18 4.07 -0.56
C LYS A 3 -9.97 4.33 -1.45
N LYS A 4 -9.25 5.45 -1.24
CA LYS A 4 -8.00 5.73 -1.95
C LYS A 4 -6.85 5.64 -0.95
N ILE A 5 -5.87 4.78 -1.21
CA ILE A 5 -4.66 4.72 -0.38
C ILE A 5 -3.60 5.58 -1.08
N HIS A 6 -3.29 6.73 -0.49
CA HIS A 6 -2.31 7.67 -1.01
C HIS A 6 -0.93 7.37 -0.40
N VAL A 7 0.04 7.12 -1.26
CA VAL A 7 1.45 7.01 -0.88
C VAL A 7 2.07 8.40 -0.93
N ASN A 8 2.48 8.91 0.22
CA ASN A 8 3.03 10.26 0.33
C ASN A 8 4.53 10.28 0.02
N GLN A 9 4.86 10.63 -1.22
CA GLN A 9 6.24 10.76 -1.69
C GLN A 9 7.08 11.79 -0.90
N HIS A 10 6.46 12.84 -0.38
CA HIS A 10 7.19 13.86 0.38
C HIS A 10 7.64 13.31 1.73
N HIS A 11 6.79 12.52 2.39
CA HIS A 11 7.16 11.82 3.62
C HIS A 11 8.24 10.77 3.38
N ILE A 12 8.20 10.04 2.25
CA ILE A 12 9.27 9.11 1.89
C ILE A 12 10.62 9.84 1.76
N LYS A 13 10.64 10.98 1.07
CA LYS A 13 11.85 11.80 0.90
C LYS A 13 12.37 12.37 2.22
N ALA A 14 11.47 12.79 3.11
CA ALA A 14 11.79 13.27 4.44
C ALA A 14 12.37 12.15 5.32
N ASN A 15 11.73 10.98 5.32
CA ASN A 15 12.20 9.84 6.10
C ASN A 15 13.56 9.32 5.62
N ASN A 16 13.84 9.40 4.31
CA ASN A 16 15.18 9.11 3.78
C ASN A 16 16.27 10.07 4.32
N LYS A 17 15.89 11.22 4.87
CA LYS A 17 16.81 12.18 5.52
C LYS A 17 16.84 12.04 7.05
N GLY A 18 16.11 11.09 7.62
CA GLY A 18 16.10 10.81 9.06
C GLY A 18 14.77 11.08 9.78
N ASP A 19 13.72 11.53 9.07
CA ASP A 19 12.40 11.69 9.69
C ASP A 19 11.67 10.34 9.86
N SER A 20 10.59 10.34 10.67
CA SER A 20 9.73 9.17 10.91
C SER A 20 8.25 9.51 10.69
N LEU A 21 7.93 10.06 9.52
CA LEU A 21 6.57 10.44 9.13
C LEU A 21 5.77 9.25 8.56
N PRO A 22 4.45 9.17 8.81
CA PRO A 22 3.60 8.13 8.24
C PRO A 22 3.45 8.29 6.73
N VAL A 23 3.78 7.27 5.94
CA VAL A 23 3.82 7.37 4.48
C VAL A 23 2.48 7.10 3.80
N LEU A 24 1.63 6.28 4.41
CA LEU A 24 0.34 5.90 3.83
C LEU A 24 -0.78 6.78 4.40
N THR A 25 -1.69 7.22 3.53
CA THR A 25 -2.93 7.89 3.93
C THR A 25 -4.12 7.21 3.28
N VAL A 26 -4.97 6.56 4.08
CA VAL A 26 -6.25 6.00 3.63
C VAL A 26 -7.28 7.12 3.63
N LYS A 27 -7.68 7.54 2.44
CA LYS A 27 -8.68 8.59 2.22
C LYS A 27 -10.05 7.96 1.99
N THR A 28 -11.01 8.44 2.75
CA THR A 28 -12.43 8.12 2.63
C THR A 28 -13.23 9.42 2.51
N TYR A 29 -14.51 9.32 2.18
CA TYR A 29 -15.41 10.48 2.24
C TYR A 29 -15.51 11.11 3.65
N LYS A 30 -15.25 10.32 4.70
CA LYS A 30 -15.36 10.72 6.11
C LYS A 30 -14.09 11.35 6.66
N GLY A 31 -12.96 11.22 5.96
CA GLY A 31 -11.68 11.72 6.44
C GLY A 31 -10.50 10.85 6.02
N ASN A 32 -9.36 11.15 6.66
CA ASN A 32 -8.04 10.62 6.32
C ASN A 32 -7.42 9.93 7.53
N SER A 33 -7.01 8.68 7.36
CA SER A 33 -6.25 7.92 8.37
C SER A 33 -4.82 7.73 7.88
N LYS A 34 -3.83 8.04 8.72
CA LYS A 34 -2.40 7.92 8.38
C LYS A 34 -1.81 6.67 9.03
N ALA A 35 -0.97 5.95 8.29
CA ALA A 35 -0.31 4.73 8.77
C ALA A 35 0.98 4.44 7.97
N ASN A 36 1.73 3.41 8.37
CA ASN A 36 2.83 2.82 7.59
C ASN A 36 2.47 1.43 7.03
N GLU A 37 1.31 0.90 7.39
CA GLU A 37 0.79 -0.37 6.91
C GLU A 37 -0.73 -0.25 6.73
N ALA A 38 -1.28 -0.81 5.65
CA ALA A 38 -2.71 -0.83 5.38
C ALA A 38 -3.15 -2.20 4.86
N TRP A 39 -4.13 -2.80 5.54
CA TRP A 39 -4.63 -4.14 5.23
C TRP A 39 -5.91 -4.06 4.40
N ILE A 40 -5.95 -4.79 3.30
CA ILE A 40 -7.09 -4.90 2.41
C ILE A 40 -7.76 -6.23 2.71
N LYS A 41 -8.95 -6.19 3.32
CA LYS A 41 -9.72 -7.39 3.64
C LYS A 41 -10.63 -7.76 2.47
N CYS A 42 -10.74 -9.05 2.17
CA CYS A 42 -11.78 -9.58 1.31
C CYS A 42 -13.04 -9.82 2.15
N ASP A 43 -14.12 -9.08 1.89
CA ASP A 43 -15.33 -9.18 2.70
C ASP A 43 -16.04 -10.53 2.54
N CYS A 44 -16.00 -11.14 1.33
CA CYS A 44 -16.65 -12.43 1.07
C CYS A 44 -15.83 -13.63 1.56
N CYS A 45 -14.51 -13.59 1.45
CA CYS A 45 -13.62 -14.69 1.85
C CYS A 45 -13.15 -14.58 3.31
N GLY A 46 -13.26 -13.39 3.92
CA GLY A 46 -12.90 -13.13 5.32
C GLY A 46 -11.39 -13.02 5.60
N ASN A 47 -10.54 -13.31 4.61
CA ASN A 47 -9.08 -13.22 4.66
C ASN A 47 -8.55 -11.82 4.25
N ILE A 48 -7.24 -11.62 4.39
CA ILE A 48 -6.53 -10.44 3.91
C ILE A 48 -6.17 -10.65 2.44
N ALA A 49 -6.76 -9.86 1.55
CA ALA A 49 -6.51 -9.89 0.10
C ALA A 49 -5.22 -9.14 -0.28
N GLY A 50 -4.64 -8.34 0.60
CA GLY A 50 -3.37 -7.68 0.34
C GLY A 50 -2.97 -6.72 1.45
N ILE A 51 -1.67 -6.47 1.55
CA ILE A 51 -1.08 -5.59 2.55
C ILE A 51 -0.20 -4.57 1.83
N LEU A 52 -0.55 -3.29 1.96
CA LEU A 52 0.31 -2.20 1.50
C LEU A 52 1.26 -1.83 2.64
N LYS A 53 2.56 -1.99 2.41
CA LYS A 53 3.61 -1.78 3.41
C LYS A 53 4.52 -0.63 3.06
N TYR A 54 4.99 0.08 4.08
CA TYR A 54 6.16 0.95 4.03
C TYR A 54 7.23 0.41 5.00
N SER A 55 8.38 0.00 4.46
CA SER A 55 9.54 -0.43 5.22
C SER A 55 10.81 0.27 4.72
N PRO A 56 11.26 1.35 5.39
CA PRO A 56 12.47 2.05 4.98
C PRO A 56 13.75 1.28 5.31
N ASP A 57 13.73 0.49 6.39
CA ASP A 57 14.89 -0.24 6.92
C ASP A 57 15.09 -1.61 6.27
N LYS A 58 14.01 -2.18 5.73
CA LYS A 58 14.02 -3.48 5.02
C LYS A 58 13.32 -3.34 3.67
N PRO A 59 13.91 -2.58 2.72
CA PRO A 59 13.35 -2.46 1.39
C PRO A 59 13.39 -3.80 0.65
N LEU A 60 12.56 -3.94 -0.39
CA LEU A 60 12.69 -5.03 -1.35
C LEU A 60 14.08 -5.00 -2.01
N SER A 61 14.50 -6.12 -2.60
CA SER A 61 15.82 -6.24 -3.26
C SER A 61 16.06 -5.19 -4.35
N CYS A 62 15.00 -4.71 -5.00
CA CYS A 62 15.06 -3.63 -5.99
C CYS A 62 15.19 -2.22 -5.38
N GLY A 63 15.21 -2.09 -4.05
CA GLY A 63 15.28 -0.82 -3.32
C GLY A 63 13.91 -0.17 -3.04
N ALA A 64 12.80 -0.78 -3.46
CA ALA A 64 11.46 -0.26 -3.18
C ALA A 64 11.16 -0.33 -1.67
N LYS A 65 10.83 0.83 -1.09
CA LYS A 65 10.47 0.98 0.33
C LYS A 65 8.97 0.92 0.58
N VAL A 66 8.16 1.03 -0.46
CA VAL A 66 6.70 0.91 -0.41
C VAL A 66 6.28 -0.11 -1.46
N TRP A 67 5.47 -1.10 -1.08
CA TRP A 67 4.96 -2.12 -1.98
C TRP A 67 3.63 -2.67 -1.48
N LEU A 68 2.88 -3.30 -2.39
CA LEU A 68 1.71 -4.11 -2.08
C LEU A 68 2.14 -5.57 -2.19
N GLU A 69 1.87 -6.37 -1.17
CA GLU A 69 2.03 -7.82 -1.20
C GLU A 69 0.66 -8.51 -1.06
N THR A 70 0.49 -9.63 -1.75
CA THR A 70 -0.74 -10.41 -1.77
C THR A 70 -0.46 -11.84 -2.20
N ASP A 71 -1.24 -12.78 -1.66
CA ASP A 71 -1.30 -14.17 -2.11
C ASP A 71 -2.42 -14.39 -3.16
N GLU A 72 -3.23 -13.37 -3.41
CA GLU A 72 -4.32 -13.40 -4.40
C GLU A 72 -3.77 -13.29 -5.82
N LYS A 73 -4.56 -13.77 -6.80
CA LYS A 73 -4.21 -13.65 -8.21
C LYS A 73 -4.20 -12.17 -8.64
N VAL A 74 -3.07 -11.72 -9.18
CA VAL A 74 -2.92 -10.39 -9.78
C VAL A 74 -3.11 -10.51 -11.30
N PHE A 75 -3.96 -9.66 -11.85
CA PHE A 75 -4.26 -9.60 -13.29
C PHE A 75 -3.60 -8.37 -13.91
N LEU A 76 -2.95 -8.55 -15.05
CA LEU A 76 -2.34 -7.52 -15.87
C LEU A 76 -3.14 -7.38 -17.16
N PRO A 77 -3.95 -6.31 -17.33
CA PRO A 77 -4.85 -6.18 -18.48
C PRO A 77 -4.18 -6.21 -19.86
N GLU A 78 -2.88 -5.91 -19.93
CA GLU A 78 -2.10 -5.91 -21.17
C GLU A 78 -1.49 -7.28 -21.49
N MET A 79 -1.47 -8.22 -20.53
CA MET A 79 -0.83 -9.53 -20.65
C MET A 79 -1.81 -10.69 -20.47
N ASP A 80 -2.92 -10.45 -19.78
CA ASP A 80 -3.95 -11.44 -19.51
C ASP A 80 -5.18 -11.13 -20.39
N GLU A 81 -5.59 -12.08 -21.24
CA GLU A 81 -6.90 -12.00 -21.89
C GLU A 81 -7.98 -11.93 -20.79
N TRP A 82 -8.98 -11.07 -20.99
CA TRP A 82 -10.14 -10.98 -20.10
C TRP A 82 -10.75 -12.38 -19.96
N VAL A 83 -10.61 -12.97 -18.77
CA VAL A 83 -11.37 -14.16 -18.38
C VAL A 83 -12.85 -13.78 -18.25
#